data_AF-A0A1I7ZZW1-F1
#
_entry.id   AF-A0A1I7ZZW1-F1
#
_cell.length_a   1.000
_cell.length_b   1.000
_cell.length_c   1.000
_cell.angle_alpha   90.00
_cell.angle_beta   90.00
_cell.angle_gamma   90.00
#
_symmetry.space_group_name_H-M   'P 1'
#
loop_
_entity.id
_entity.type
_entity.pdbx_description
1 polymer ?
#
loop_
_entity_poly.entity_id
_entity_poly.type
_entity_poly.pdbx_seq_one_letter_code
_entity_poly.pdbx_strand_id
1 'polypeptide(L)'
;MPFPERLLHHWASVLREGDVARTRTALGDMKMFVGQLTAKDYEKFGLIGLLGEHSQIPEAKLLWDDYKSKMAAAATPELEILKAQVVNLEKKLEEAAQKEARDDEEKKWLKGVVEDLERSLEAECSKTECQKKLEQANQLLRQKEEELSEAHKEISRLLGMVIDGKEEATSLMEALTLLLQ
;
A
#
# COMPACT_ATOMS: atom_id res chain seq x y z
N MET A 1 -47.92 0.66 5.07
CA MET A 1 -48.06 1.98 4.40
C MET A 1 -47.34 3.01 5.28
N PRO A 2 -46.64 4.02 4.73
CA PRO A 2 -46.01 5.06 5.53
C PRO A 2 -47.07 5.94 6.21
N PHE A 3 -46.79 6.39 7.44
CA PHE A 3 -47.67 7.30 8.16
C PHE A 3 -47.70 8.68 7.47
N PRO A 4 -48.83 9.41 7.46
CA PRO A 4 -48.92 10.69 6.74
C PRO A 4 -47.94 11.76 7.27
N GLU A 5 -46.92 12.10 6.49
CA GLU A 5 -45.85 13.04 6.89
C GLU A 5 -46.35 14.44 7.23
N ARG A 6 -47.41 14.91 6.56
CA ARG A 6 -48.02 16.23 6.83
C ARG A 6 -48.49 16.35 8.28
N LEU A 7 -48.99 15.24 8.84
CA LEU A 7 -49.49 15.20 10.21
C LEU A 7 -48.33 15.22 11.22
N LEU A 8 -47.25 14.49 10.94
CA LEU A 8 -46.02 14.50 11.74
C LEU A 8 -45.38 15.89 11.77
N HIS A 9 -45.30 16.55 10.61
CA HIS A 9 -44.84 17.93 10.51
C HIS A 9 -45.71 18.90 11.30
N HIS A 10 -47.04 18.76 11.20
CA HIS A 10 -47.97 19.61 11.93
C HIS A 10 -47.75 19.49 13.44
N TRP A 11 -47.72 18.27 13.98
CA TRP A 11 -47.48 18.06 15.40
C TRP A 11 -46.10 18.58 15.85
N ALA A 12 -45.04 18.34 15.07
CA ALA A 12 -43.72 18.88 15.38
C ALA A 12 -43.67 20.43 15.38
N SER A 13 -44.53 21.10 14.60
CA SER A 13 -44.68 22.56 14.65
C SER A 13 -45.37 22.98 15.95
N VAL A 14 -46.49 22.36 16.27
CA VAL A 14 -47.28 22.67 17.47
C VAL A 14 -46.46 22.47 18.76
N LEU A 15 -45.72 21.37 18.85
CA LEU A 15 -44.87 21.08 20.00
C LEU A 15 -43.72 22.08 20.17
N ARG A 16 -43.19 22.63 19.06
CA ARG A 16 -42.14 23.66 19.05
C ARG A 16 -42.63 25.04 19.45
N GLU A 17 -43.87 25.38 19.09
CA GLU A 17 -44.48 26.66 19.45
C GLU A 17 -44.69 26.79 20.97
N GLY A 18 -44.79 25.67 21.69
CA GLY A 18 -44.79 25.65 23.16
C GLY A 18 -46.09 26.13 23.82
N ASP A 19 -47.15 26.39 23.04
CA ASP A 19 -48.49 26.66 23.57
C ASP A 19 -49.01 25.41 24.30
N VAL A 20 -49.14 25.50 25.62
CA VAL A 20 -49.52 24.38 26.50
C VAL A 20 -50.84 23.73 26.09
N ALA A 21 -51.83 24.52 25.67
CA ALA A 21 -53.15 24.00 25.30
C ALA A 21 -53.07 23.22 23.99
N ARG A 22 -52.40 23.80 22.98
CA ARG A 22 -52.22 23.16 21.67
C ARG A 22 -51.30 21.95 21.74
N THR A 23 -50.22 22.03 22.52
CA THR A 23 -49.31 20.91 22.79
C THR A 23 -50.06 19.73 23.41
N ARG A 24 -50.92 19.97 24.41
CA ARG A 24 -51.71 18.89 25.02
C ARG A 24 -52.66 18.24 24.00
N THR A 25 -53.30 19.03 23.14
CA THR A 25 -54.13 18.49 22.05
C THR A 25 -53.31 17.68 21.06
N ALA A 26 -52.18 18.20 20.59
CA ALA A 26 -51.32 17.50 19.63
C ALA A 26 -50.77 16.18 20.20
N LEU A 27 -50.36 16.15 21.46
CA LEU A 27 -49.94 14.92 22.14
C LEU A 27 -51.09 13.92 22.31
N GLY A 28 -52.30 14.42 22.60
CA GLY A 28 -53.51 13.61 22.66
C GLY A 28 -53.85 12.96 21.31
N ASP A 29 -53.73 13.72 20.21
CA ASP A 29 -53.93 13.22 18.86
C ASP A 29 -52.87 12.19 18.50
N MET A 30 -51.59 12.49 18.75
CA MET A 30 -50.48 11.56 18.54
C MET A 30 -50.66 10.23 19.28
N LYS A 31 -51.16 10.28 20.52
CA LYS A 31 -51.41 9.10 21.35
C LYS A 31 -52.38 8.11 20.67
N MET A 32 -53.35 8.60 19.90
CA MET A 32 -54.29 7.73 19.17
C MET A 32 -53.62 6.90 18.08
N PHE A 33 -52.41 7.29 17.64
CA PHE A 33 -51.66 6.66 16.56
C PHE A 33 -50.39 5.93 17.03
N VAL A 34 -50.17 5.79 18.34
CA VAL A 34 -48.98 5.14 18.93
C VAL A 34 -48.68 3.79 18.26
N GLY A 35 -49.67 2.94 18.02
CA GLY A 35 -49.46 1.63 17.36
C GLY A 35 -49.06 1.71 15.88
N GLN A 36 -49.22 2.86 15.22
CA GLN A 36 -48.95 3.06 13.80
C GLN A 36 -47.64 3.82 13.54
N LEU A 37 -47.14 4.58 14.51
CA LEU A 37 -45.88 5.31 14.41
C LEU A 37 -44.70 4.33 14.44
N THR A 38 -43.71 4.50 13.58
CA THR A 38 -42.46 3.74 13.64
C THR A 38 -41.38 4.52 14.37
N ALA A 39 -40.30 3.85 14.84
CA ALA A 39 -39.16 4.55 15.45
C ALA A 39 -38.58 5.64 14.52
N LYS A 40 -38.53 5.36 13.21
CA LYS A 40 -38.08 6.30 12.19
C LYS A 40 -38.98 7.54 12.07
N ASP A 41 -40.29 7.42 12.32
CA ASP A 41 -41.19 8.57 12.27
C ASP A 41 -40.92 9.54 13.42
N TYR A 42 -40.58 9.04 14.60
CA TYR A 42 -40.17 9.88 15.74
C TYR A 42 -38.85 10.62 15.45
N GLU A 43 -37.88 9.95 14.83
CA GLU A 43 -36.56 10.50 14.50
C GLU A 43 -36.61 11.50 13.35
N LYS A 44 -37.24 11.12 12.23
CA LYS A 44 -37.27 11.90 10.98
C LYS A 44 -37.84 13.30 11.18
N PHE A 45 -38.80 13.46 12.08
CA PHE A 45 -39.47 14.73 12.34
C PHE A 45 -39.02 15.40 13.65
N GLY A 46 -37.99 14.87 14.32
CA GLY A 46 -37.40 15.46 15.53
C GLY A 46 -38.34 15.44 16.74
N LEU A 47 -39.33 14.55 16.77
CA LEU A 47 -40.34 14.49 17.82
C LEU A 47 -39.74 14.08 19.17
N ILE A 48 -38.64 13.33 19.16
CA ILE A 48 -37.92 12.85 20.35
C ILE A 48 -37.50 14.02 21.25
N GLY A 49 -36.81 15.01 20.69
CA GLY A 49 -36.38 16.19 21.46
C GLY A 49 -37.58 16.93 22.09
N LEU A 50 -38.65 17.07 21.31
CA LEU A 50 -39.87 17.78 21.72
C LEU A 50 -40.66 17.02 22.79
N LEU A 51 -40.75 15.70 22.70
CA LEU A 51 -41.37 14.86 23.73
C LEU A 51 -40.60 14.93 25.06
N GLY A 52 -39.27 15.06 25.00
CA GLY A 52 -38.43 15.26 26.17
C GLY A 52 -38.70 16.59 26.89
N GLU A 53 -38.85 17.68 26.12
CA GLU A 53 -39.20 19.02 26.63
C GLU A 53 -40.58 19.04 27.32
N HIS A 54 -41.52 18.23 26.82
CA HIS A 54 -42.88 18.12 27.35
C HIS A 54 -43.09 16.89 28.26
N SER A 55 -42.03 16.32 28.80
CA SER A 55 -42.05 15.07 29.59
C SER A 55 -42.92 15.08 30.85
N GLN A 56 -43.32 16.27 31.32
CA GLN A 56 -44.27 16.44 32.41
C GLN A 56 -45.72 16.11 32.00
N ILE A 57 -46.00 16.03 30.69
CA ILE A 57 -47.31 15.66 30.15
C ILE A 57 -47.38 14.12 30.01
N PRO A 58 -48.38 13.43 30.60
CA PRO A 58 -48.48 11.97 30.57
C PRO A 58 -48.46 11.36 29.16
N GLU A 59 -49.11 12.03 28.20
CA GLU A 59 -49.16 11.62 26.80
C GLU A 59 -47.77 11.62 26.15
N ALA A 60 -46.94 12.63 26.46
CA ALA A 60 -45.57 12.71 25.95
C ALA A 60 -44.70 11.56 26.48
N LYS A 61 -44.87 11.21 27.76
CA LYS A 61 -44.16 10.08 28.38
C LYS A 61 -44.53 8.74 27.72
N LEU A 62 -45.81 8.53 27.43
CA LEU A 62 -46.27 7.31 26.77
C LEU A 62 -45.71 7.17 25.35
N LEU A 63 -45.69 8.27 24.57
CA LEU A 63 -45.08 8.31 23.24
C LEU A 63 -43.56 8.07 23.28
N TRP A 64 -42.90 8.58 24.31
CA TRP A 64 -41.47 8.35 24.55
C TRP A 64 -41.15 6.88 24.84
N ASP A 65 -41.95 6.25 25.69
CA ASP A 65 -41.78 4.85 26.06
C ASP A 65 -42.07 3.91 24.86
N ASP A 66 -43.04 4.26 24.01
CA ASP A 66 -43.32 3.58 22.74
C ASP A 66 -42.12 3.65 21.76
N TYR A 67 -41.53 4.84 21.59
CA TYR A 67 -40.31 5.01 20.80
C TYR A 67 -39.17 4.12 21.30
N LYS A 68 -38.91 4.13 22.61
CA LYS A 68 -37.87 3.29 23.22
C LYS A 68 -38.10 1.79 22.98
N SER A 69 -39.34 1.34 23.13
CA SER A 69 -39.70 -0.06 22.88
C SER A 69 -39.43 -0.46 21.42
N LYS A 70 -39.77 0.41 20.46
CA LYS A 70 -39.53 0.17 19.03
C LYS A 70 -38.05 0.22 18.64
N MET A 71 -37.26 1.09 19.27
CA MET A 71 -35.80 1.11 19.10
C MET A 71 -35.14 -0.16 19.64
N ALA A 72 -35.56 -0.64 20.81
CA ALA A 72 -35.06 -1.88 21.38
C ALA A 72 -35.35 -3.09 20.47
N ALA A 73 -36.52 -3.11 19.80
CA ALA A 73 -36.89 -4.14 18.85
C ALA A 73 -36.14 -4.06 17.51
N ALA A 74 -35.67 -2.87 17.11
CA ALA A 74 -34.88 -2.66 15.90
C ALA A 74 -33.37 -2.93 16.10
N ALA A 75 -32.86 -2.81 17.33
CA ALA A 75 -31.45 -3.01 17.66
C ALA A 75 -31.01 -4.49 17.76
N THR A 76 -31.94 -5.42 17.97
CA THR A 76 -31.65 -6.85 18.17
C THR A 76 -30.96 -7.53 16.96
N PRO A 77 -31.39 -7.31 15.70
CA PRO A 77 -30.75 -7.94 14.53
C PRO A 77 -29.37 -7.34 14.18
N GLU A 78 -29.20 -6.02 14.33
CA GLU A 78 -27.93 -5.34 14.02
C GLU A 78 -26.83 -5.74 15.02
N LEU A 79 -27.19 -5.96 16.28
CA LEU A 79 -26.28 -6.45 17.31
C LEU A 79 -25.79 -7.88 17.03
N GLU A 80 -26.64 -8.75 16.52
CA GLU A 80 -26.26 -10.12 16.12
C GLU A 80 -25.34 -10.14 14.90
N ILE A 81 -25.59 -9.25 13.93
CA ILE A 81 -24.71 -9.07 12.76
C ILE A 81 -23.33 -8.55 13.20
N LEU A 82 -23.27 -7.58 14.12
CA LEU A 82 -22.00 -7.07 14.65
C LEU A 82 -21.21 -8.16 15.37
N LYS A 83 -21.87 -9.00 16.19
CA LYS A 83 -21.23 -10.13 16.86
C LYS A 83 -20.66 -11.13 15.87
N ALA A 84 -21.40 -11.46 14.80
CA ALA A 84 -20.91 -12.34 13.75
C ALA A 84 -19.71 -11.75 12.98
N GLN A 85 -19.71 -10.43 12.76
CA GLN A 85 -18.59 -9.73 12.13
C GLN A 85 -17.33 -9.71 13.00
N VAL A 86 -17.47 -9.52 14.33
CA VAL A 86 -16.34 -9.57 15.28
C VAL A 86 -15.70 -10.96 15.29
N VAL A 87 -16.49 -12.03 15.38
CA VAL A 87 -15.96 -13.42 15.33
C VAL A 87 -15.22 -13.71 14.02
N ASN A 88 -15.73 -13.19 12.90
CA ASN A 88 -15.06 -13.34 11.61
C ASN A 88 -13.75 -12.55 11.51
N LEU A 89 -13.70 -11.36 12.13
CA LEU A 89 -12.48 -10.56 12.20
C LEU A 89 -11.42 -11.20 13.10
N GLU A 90 -11.80 -11.73 14.27
CA GLU A 90 -10.91 -12.47 15.16
C GLU A 90 -10.29 -13.67 14.44
N LYS A 91 -11.10 -14.43 13.69
CA LYS A 91 -10.62 -15.55 12.88
C LYS A 91 -9.62 -15.12 11.80
N LYS A 92 -9.88 -14.02 11.09
CA LYS A 92 -8.95 -13.47 10.09
C LYS A 92 -7.64 -12.98 10.72
N LEU A 93 -7.71 -12.44 11.93
CA LEU A 93 -6.55 -11.97 12.68
C LEU A 93 -5.68 -13.14 13.14
N GLU A 94 -6.30 -14.24 13.55
CA GLU A 94 -5.61 -15.48 13.91
C GLU A 94 -4.99 -16.18 12.69
N GLU A 95 -5.68 -16.20 11.54
CA GLU A 95 -5.12 -16.68 10.26
C GLU A 95 -3.94 -15.82 9.79
N ALA A 96 -4.01 -14.50 9.96
CA ALA A 96 -2.93 -13.57 9.63
C ALA A 96 -1.71 -13.75 10.56
N ALA A 97 -1.94 -13.89 11.88
CA ALA A 97 -0.89 -14.14 12.86
C ALA A 97 -0.17 -15.47 12.62
N GLN A 98 -0.89 -16.53 12.21
CA GLN A 98 -0.28 -17.80 11.82
C GLN A 98 0.55 -17.69 10.54
N LYS A 99 0.12 -16.86 9.58
CA LYS A 99 0.88 -16.61 8.35
C LYS A 99 2.17 -15.84 8.63
N GLU A 100 2.11 -14.83 9.49
CA GLU A 100 3.28 -14.05 9.91
C GLU A 100 4.29 -14.91 10.70
N ALA A 101 3.80 -15.80 11.58
CA ALA A 101 4.65 -16.78 12.27
C ALA A 101 5.36 -17.74 11.31
N ARG A 102 4.69 -18.14 10.22
CA ARG A 102 5.27 -18.99 9.17
C ARG A 102 6.28 -18.23 8.31
N ASP A 103 6.01 -16.97 8.00
CA ASP A 103 6.93 -16.09 7.26
C ASP A 103 8.19 -15.78 8.10
N ASP A 104 8.09 -15.75 9.43
CA ASP A 104 9.24 -15.59 10.32
C ASP A 104 10.08 -16.87 10.47
N GLU A 105 9.46 -18.05 10.42
CA GLU A 105 10.20 -19.32 10.30
C GLU A 105 10.91 -19.42 8.94
N GLU A 106 10.26 -18.99 7.85
CA GLU A 106 10.85 -18.95 6.51
C GLU A 106 12.00 -17.93 6.44
N LYS A 107 11.88 -16.76 7.06
CA LYS A 107 13.00 -15.80 7.19
C LYS A 107 14.16 -16.34 8.02
N LYS A 108 13.90 -17.05 9.13
CA LYS A 108 14.96 -17.70 9.91
C LYS A 108 15.67 -18.79 9.11
N TRP A 109 14.90 -19.58 8.35
CA TRP A 109 15.45 -20.59 7.46
C TRP A 109 16.30 -19.96 6.34
N LEU A 110 15.79 -18.92 5.65
CA LEU A 110 16.53 -18.18 4.63
C LEU A 110 17.80 -17.53 5.19
N LYS A 111 17.74 -16.97 6.40
CA LYS A 111 18.93 -16.41 7.07
C LYS A 111 19.97 -17.50 7.36
N GLY A 112 19.54 -18.68 7.81
CA GLY A 112 20.44 -19.82 7.99
C GLY A 112 21.06 -20.29 6.67
N VAL A 113 20.28 -20.32 5.58
CA VAL A 113 20.79 -20.65 4.24
C VAL A 113 21.81 -19.61 3.75
N VAL A 114 21.57 -18.32 4.00
CA VAL A 114 22.53 -17.26 3.66
C VAL A 114 23.81 -17.37 4.50
N GLU A 115 23.71 -17.62 5.80
CA GLU A 115 24.87 -17.80 6.69
C GLU A 115 25.66 -19.08 6.36
N ASP A 116 25.00 -20.13 5.86
CA ASP A 116 25.65 -21.36 5.38
C ASP A 116 26.29 -21.15 4.00
N LEU A 117 25.65 -20.38 3.10
CA LEU A 117 26.24 -19.98 1.82
C LEU A 117 27.44 -19.05 2.00
N GLU A 118 27.38 -18.10 2.94
CA GLU A 118 28.50 -17.24 3.30
C GLU A 118 29.65 -18.06 3.86
N ARG A 119 29.40 -18.98 4.80
CA ARG A 119 30.43 -19.90 5.31
C ARG A 119 30.99 -20.83 4.22
N SER A 120 30.16 -21.25 3.27
CA SER A 120 30.59 -22.09 2.14
C SER A 120 31.43 -21.28 1.15
N LEU A 121 31.06 -20.01 0.89
CA LEU A 121 31.81 -19.08 0.06
C LEU A 121 33.13 -18.65 0.72
N GLU A 122 33.15 -18.51 2.06
CA GLU A 122 34.35 -18.21 2.85
C GLU A 122 35.28 -19.43 2.93
N ALA A 123 34.72 -20.66 2.91
CA ALA A 123 35.46 -21.91 2.80
C ALA A 123 35.99 -22.18 1.38
N GLU A 124 35.21 -21.86 0.34
CA GLU A 124 35.62 -21.93 -1.08
C GLU A 124 36.60 -20.81 -1.45
N CYS A 125 36.54 -19.65 -0.79
CA CYS A 125 37.57 -18.61 -0.80
C CYS A 125 38.75 -18.95 0.11
N SER A 126 39.26 -20.18 0.03
CA SER A 126 40.62 -20.44 0.48
C SER A 126 41.56 -19.54 -0.35
N LYS A 127 42.26 -18.62 0.34
CA LYS A 127 43.18 -17.61 -0.21
C LYS A 127 44.09 -18.14 -1.35
N THR A 128 44.39 -19.43 -1.33
CA THR A 128 45.24 -20.14 -2.28
C THR A 128 44.68 -20.27 -3.71
N GLU A 129 43.39 -20.47 -3.92
CA GLU A 129 42.87 -20.69 -5.29
C GLU A 129 42.62 -19.37 -6.02
N CYS A 130 42.18 -18.35 -5.29
CA CYS A 130 42.07 -16.99 -5.80
C CYS A 130 43.45 -16.35 -6.02
N GLN A 131 44.44 -16.59 -5.13
CA GLN A 131 45.83 -16.17 -5.38
C GLN A 131 46.44 -16.85 -6.60
N LYS A 132 46.21 -18.15 -6.81
CA LYS A 132 46.72 -18.83 -8.02
C LYS A 132 46.11 -18.26 -9.30
N LYS A 133 44.81 -17.99 -9.32
CA LYS A 133 44.16 -17.35 -10.48
C LYS A 133 44.66 -15.92 -10.69
N LEU A 134 44.92 -15.17 -9.62
CA LEU A 134 45.52 -13.83 -9.68
C LEU A 134 46.96 -13.89 -10.22
N GLU A 135 47.78 -14.84 -9.76
CA GLU A 135 49.14 -15.04 -10.25
C GLU A 135 49.16 -15.46 -11.72
N GLN A 136 48.26 -16.37 -12.13
CA GLN A 136 48.10 -16.77 -13.53
C GLN A 136 47.65 -15.60 -14.41
N ALA A 137 46.69 -14.79 -13.94
CA ALA A 137 46.22 -13.61 -14.66
C ALA A 137 47.33 -12.56 -14.79
N ASN A 138 48.12 -12.33 -13.73
CA ASN A 138 49.26 -11.41 -13.77
C ASN A 138 50.40 -11.90 -14.66
N GLN A 139 50.66 -13.22 -14.70
CA GLN A 139 51.63 -13.80 -15.63
C GLN A 139 51.17 -13.64 -17.09
N LEU A 140 49.89 -13.91 -17.37
CA LEU A 140 49.32 -13.73 -18.71
C LEU A 140 49.37 -12.25 -19.13
N LEU A 141 49.09 -11.32 -18.21
CA LEU A 141 49.19 -9.89 -18.48
C LEU A 141 50.62 -9.49 -18.89
N ARG A 142 51.63 -9.93 -18.14
CA ARG A 142 53.04 -9.64 -18.47
C ARG A 142 53.45 -10.20 -19.83
N GLN A 143 53.03 -11.42 -20.17
CA GLN A 143 53.26 -12.00 -21.49
C GLN A 143 52.65 -11.15 -22.60
N LYS A 144 51.40 -10.67 -22.40
CA LYS A 144 50.74 -9.81 -23.38
C LYS A 144 51.37 -8.42 -23.49
N GLU A 145 51.87 -7.85 -22.39
CA GLU A 145 52.64 -6.60 -22.43
C GLU A 145 53.96 -6.75 -23.19
N GLU A 146 54.65 -7.88 -23.04
CA GLU A 146 55.89 -8.19 -23.77
C GLU A 146 55.62 -8.41 -25.27
N GLU A 147 54.61 -9.22 -25.63
CA GLU A 147 54.17 -9.41 -27.02
C GLU A 147 53.81 -8.06 -27.67
N LEU A 148 53.13 -7.17 -26.96
CA LEU A 148 52.73 -5.85 -27.46
C LEU A 148 53.94 -4.91 -27.62
N SER A 149 54.93 -5.01 -26.73
CA SER A 149 56.19 -4.29 -26.84
C SER A 149 57.00 -4.76 -28.06
N GLU A 150 57.08 -6.07 -28.30
CA GLU A 150 57.72 -6.64 -29.49
C GLU A 150 57.00 -6.23 -30.78
N ALA A 151 55.66 -6.28 -30.80
CA ALA A 151 54.87 -5.80 -31.92
C ALA A 151 55.12 -4.31 -32.20
N HIS A 152 55.20 -3.47 -31.17
CA HIS A 152 55.55 -2.05 -31.34
C HIS A 152 56.95 -1.83 -31.89
N LYS A 153 57.95 -2.61 -31.44
CA LYS A 153 59.30 -2.56 -32.01
C LYS A 153 59.30 -2.95 -33.48
N GLU A 154 58.55 -4.00 -33.83
CA GLU A 154 58.45 -4.47 -35.21
C GLU A 154 57.74 -3.46 -36.11
N ILE A 155 56.64 -2.86 -35.64
CA ILE A 155 55.98 -1.75 -36.33
C ILE A 155 56.95 -0.58 -36.52
N SER A 156 57.70 -0.21 -35.49
CA SER A 156 58.68 0.89 -35.58
C SER A 156 59.79 0.58 -36.58
N ARG A 157 60.26 -0.67 -36.62
CA ARG A 157 61.25 -1.16 -37.59
C ARG A 157 60.71 -1.09 -39.02
N LEU A 158 59.50 -1.60 -39.25
CA LEU A 158 58.84 -1.57 -40.56
C LEU A 158 58.59 -0.13 -41.03
N LEU A 159 58.16 0.77 -40.12
CA LEU A 159 58.01 2.19 -40.42
C LEU A 159 59.35 2.84 -40.81
N GLY A 160 60.44 2.50 -40.12
CA GLY A 160 61.78 2.93 -40.49
C GLY A 160 62.15 2.52 -41.92
N MET A 161 61.94 1.25 -42.27
CA MET A 161 62.21 0.75 -43.63
C MET A 161 61.36 1.45 -44.70
N VAL A 162 60.11 1.80 -44.40
CA VAL A 162 59.24 2.55 -45.32
C VAL A 162 59.74 3.98 -45.53
N ILE A 163 60.23 4.63 -44.47
CA ILE A 163 60.83 5.97 -44.54
C ILE A 163 62.10 5.91 -45.38
N ASP A 164 63.01 4.99 -45.09
CA ASP A 164 64.27 4.83 -45.83
C ASP A 164 64.00 4.56 -47.33
N GLY A 165 63.06 3.64 -47.64
CA GLY A 165 62.66 3.36 -49.02
C GLY A 165 62.02 4.56 -49.73
N LYS A 166 61.31 5.44 -49.00
CA LYS A 166 60.78 6.69 -49.55
C LYS A 166 61.90 7.68 -49.85
N GLU A 167 62.90 7.81 -48.97
CA GLU A 167 64.05 8.68 -49.18
C GLU A 167 64.89 8.24 -50.38
N GLU A 168 65.12 6.93 -50.53
CA GLU A 168 65.76 6.34 -51.71
C GLU A 168 64.97 6.63 -53.00
N ALA A 169 63.64 6.43 -52.98
CA ALA A 169 62.78 6.72 -54.13
C ALA A 169 62.79 8.22 -54.50
N THR A 170 62.81 9.10 -53.51
CA THR A 170 62.88 10.56 -53.71
C THR A 170 64.23 10.94 -54.32
N SER A 171 65.33 10.39 -53.80
CA SER A 171 66.69 10.62 -54.32
C SER A 171 66.85 10.12 -55.77
N LEU A 172 66.25 8.97 -56.09
CA LEU A 172 66.22 8.45 -57.47
C LEU A 172 65.38 9.33 -58.40
N MET A 173 64.23 9.85 -57.95
CA MET A 173 63.43 10.80 -58.73
C MET A 173 64.16 12.12 -58.97
N GLU A 174 64.88 12.64 -57.97
CA GLU A 174 65.71 13.84 -58.12
C GLU A 174 66.85 13.62 -59.12
N ALA A 175 67.55 12.48 -59.04
CA ALA A 175 68.58 12.11 -59.99
C ALA A 175 68.04 11.92 -61.42
N LEU A 176 66.86 11.30 -61.57
CA LEU A 176 66.19 11.17 -62.87
C LEU A 176 65.78 12.53 -63.44
N THR A 177 65.30 13.44 -62.59
CA THR A 177 64.91 14.80 -63.01
C THR A 177 66.12 15.58 -63.52
N LEU A 178 67.28 15.47 -62.86
CA LEU A 178 68.54 16.07 -63.31
C LEU A 178 69.02 15.53 -64.67
N LEU A 179 68.77 14.25 -64.98
CA LEU A 179 69.14 13.63 -66.26
C LEU A 179 68.22 14.00 -67.43
N LEU A 180 66.99 14.46 -67.14
CA LEU A 180 66.00 14.86 -68.13
C LEU A 180 66.03 16.36 -68.48
N GLN A 181 66.87 17.14 -67.79
CA GLN A 181 67.18 18.55 -68.09
C GLN A 181 68.38 18.68 -69.02
#